data_AF-A0A7C2NCQ4-F1
#
_entry.id   AF-A0A7C2NCQ4-F1
#
_cell.length_a   1.000
_cell.length_b   1.000
_cell.length_c   1.000
_cell.angle_alpha   90.00
_cell.angle_beta   90.00
_cell.angle_gamma   90.00
#
_symmetry.space_group_name_H-M   'P 1'
#
loop_
_entity.id
_entity.type
_entity.pdbx_description
1 polymer ?
#
loop_
_entity_poly.entity_id
_entity_poly.type
_entity_poly.pdbx_seq_one_letter_code
_entity_poly.pdbx_strand_id
1 'polypeptide(L)' 'MDPEDYEPLDEGAIAICASCGIELEPETERGFRLGDRGALCFDCAVERGGTYDETQDRWLEPPDLEGLETDAD' A
#
# COMPACT_ATOMS: atom_id res chain seq x y z
N MET A 1 -16.29 33.32 -7.24
CA MET A 1 -15.69 32.03 -6.84
C MET A 1 -16.57 30.98 -7.43
N ASP A 2 -16.17 30.48 -8.59
CA ASP A 2 -16.85 29.43 -9.34
C ASP A 2 -16.49 28.07 -8.70
N PRO A 3 -17.46 27.20 -8.41
CA PRO A 3 -17.24 25.88 -7.81
C PRO A 3 -16.69 24.84 -8.80
N GLU A 4 -16.27 25.25 -9.99
CA GLU A 4 -15.74 24.39 -11.07
C GLU A 4 -14.22 24.14 -10.93
N ASP A 5 -13.61 24.64 -9.86
CA ASP A 5 -12.19 24.50 -9.46
C ASP A 5 -11.96 23.31 -8.50
N TYR A 6 -12.93 22.42 -8.32
CA TYR A 6 -12.72 21.20 -7.53
C TYR A 6 -12.29 20.07 -8.47
N GLU A 7 -11.01 20.08 -8.83
CA GLU A 7 -10.34 18.85 -9.27
C GLU A 7 -10.54 17.86 -8.12
N PRO A 8 -11.22 16.70 -8.31
CA PRO A 8 -11.24 15.71 -7.25
C PRO A 8 -9.76 15.36 -7.03
N LEU A 9 -9.24 15.77 -5.86
CA LEU A 9 -7.95 15.33 -5.35
C LEU A 9 -7.89 13.85 -5.67
N ASP A 10 -6.90 13.42 -6.44
CA ASP A 10 -6.60 12.01 -6.68
C ASP A 10 -6.75 11.28 -5.33
N GLU A 11 -7.93 10.71 -5.11
CA GLU A 11 -8.29 10.04 -3.87
C GLU A 11 -7.40 8.82 -3.89
N GLY A 12 -6.36 8.83 -3.05
CA GLY A 12 -5.28 7.86 -3.06
C GLY A 12 -5.85 6.48 -3.27
N ALA A 13 -5.36 5.77 -4.30
CA ALA A 13 -5.99 4.53 -4.74
C ALA A 13 -6.07 3.55 -3.57
N ILE A 14 -7.26 3.42 -2.96
CA ILE A 14 -7.48 2.58 -1.80
C ILE A 14 -7.23 1.14 -2.24
N ALA A 15 -6.26 0.51 -1.59
CA ALA A 15 -5.89 -0.87 -1.78
C ALA A 15 -6.28 -1.68 -0.55
N ILE A 16 -6.47 -2.99 -0.73
CA ILE A 16 -6.77 -3.90 0.37
C ILE A 16 -5.50 -4.66 0.71
N CYS A 17 -5.17 -4.74 2.00
CA CYS A 17 -4.02 -5.50 2.49
C CYS A 17 -4.22 -6.98 2.18
N ALA A 18 -3.34 -7.56 1.37
CA ALA A 18 -3.39 -8.97 1.00
C ALA A 18 -3.20 -9.94 2.18
N SER A 19 -2.76 -9.44 3.35
CA SER A 19 -2.60 -10.27 4.56
C SER A 19 -3.76 -10.20 5.52
N CYS A 20 -4.18 -8.98 5.91
CA CYS A 20 -5.16 -8.78 6.97
C CYS A 20 -6.52 -8.29 6.43
N GLY A 21 -6.61 -7.95 5.15
CA GLY A 21 -7.85 -7.50 4.51
C GLY A 21 -8.28 -6.09 4.87
N ILE A 22 -7.43 -5.29 5.54
CA ILE A 22 -7.76 -3.90 5.85
C ILE A 22 -7.65 -3.03 4.59
N GLU A 23 -8.55 -2.05 4.46
CA GLU A 23 -8.44 -0.99 3.46
C GLU A 23 -7.34 -0.02 3.88
N LEU A 24 -6.46 0.32 2.94
CA LEU A 24 -5.39 1.29 3.14
C LEU A 24 -5.07 2.07 1.87
N GLU A 25 -4.50 3.25 2.04
CA GLU A 25 -3.91 4.05 0.98
C GLU A 25 -2.40 3.79 0.96
N PRO A 26 -1.86 2.96 0.06
CA PRO A 26 -0.44 2.61 0.11
C PRO A 26 0.49 3.81 -0.09
N GLU A 27 0.01 4.86 -0.77
CA GLU A 27 0.76 6.10 -1.00
C GLU A 27 0.80 7.00 0.24
N THR A 28 -0.20 6.94 1.10
CA THR A 28 -0.32 7.79 2.29
C THR A 28 0.09 7.06 3.56
N GLU A 29 -0.20 5.76 3.64
CA GLU A 29 -0.05 4.91 4.82
C GLU A 29 1.18 3.98 4.75
N ARG A 30 2.14 4.31 3.88
CA ARG A 30 3.39 3.54 3.70
C ARG A 30 3.11 2.07 3.35
N GLY A 31 2.03 1.83 2.62
CA GLY A 31 1.69 0.50 2.16
C GLY A 31 2.68 0.02 1.11
N PHE A 32 3.02 -1.26 1.15
CA PHE A 32 3.85 -1.87 0.13
C PHE A 32 2.96 -2.31 -1.03
N ARG A 33 3.06 -1.67 -2.20
CA ARG A 33 2.34 -2.08 -3.42
C ARG A 33 2.88 -3.40 -3.95
N LEU A 34 1.98 -4.35 -4.19
CA LEU A 34 2.23 -5.69 -4.71
C LEU A 34 1.66 -5.80 -6.12
N GLY A 35 2.49 -5.42 -7.10
CA GLY A 35 2.07 -5.39 -8.51
C GLY A 35 0.89 -4.45 -8.73
N ASP A 36 0.00 -4.81 -9.67
CA ASP A 36 -1.10 -3.97 -10.11
C ASP A 36 -2.39 -4.08 -9.26
N ARG A 37 -2.50 -5.04 -8.33
CA ARG A 37 -3.77 -5.32 -7.63
C ARG A 37 -3.67 -5.56 -6.12
N GLY A 38 -2.48 -5.82 -5.59
CA GLY A 38 -2.31 -6.05 -4.16
C GLY A 38 -1.60 -4.89 -3.48
N ALA A 39 -1.84 -4.73 -2.18
CA ALA A 39 -0.96 -3.98 -1.30
C ALA A 39 -0.80 -4.72 0.02
N LEU A 40 0.23 -4.39 0.80
CA LEU A 40 0.33 -4.73 2.21
C LEU A 40 0.33 -3.45 3.02
N CYS A 41 -0.35 -3.47 4.17
CA CYS A 41 -0.15 -2.42 5.15
C CYS A 41 1.25 -2.48 5.76
N PHE A 42 1.69 -1.34 6.29
CA PHE A 42 2.98 -1.20 6.94
C PHE A 42 3.24 -2.31 7.97
N ASP A 43 2.26 -2.58 8.83
CA ASP A 43 2.38 -3.58 9.90
C ASP A 43 2.61 -4.99 9.32
N CYS A 44 1.74 -5.44 8.40
CA CYS A 44 1.87 -6.74 7.77
C CYS A 44 3.14 -6.88 6.91
N ALA A 45 3.61 -5.78 6.33
CA ALA A 45 4.87 -5.77 5.59
C ALA A 45 6.08 -5.88 6.54
N VAL A 46 6.08 -5.15 7.67
CA VAL A 46 7.14 -5.28 8.70
C VAL A 46 7.13 -6.67 9.35
N GLU A 47 5.96 -7.22 9.66
CA GLU A 47 5.81 -8.57 10.20
C GLU A 47 6.36 -9.66 9.26
N ARG A 48 6.30 -9.39 7.94
CA ARG A 48 6.87 -10.25 6.89
C ARG A 48 8.36 -10.02 6.65
N GLY A 49 9.04 -9.25 7.51
CA GLY A 49 10.47 -8.94 7.38
C GLY A 49 10.78 -7.76 6.47
N GLY A 50 9.77 -7.02 6.01
CA GLY A 50 9.99 -5.77 5.29
C GLY A 50 10.63 -4.72 6.19
N THR A 51 11.63 -4.01 5.68
CA THR A 51 12.26 -2.89 6.38
C THR A 51 11.93 -1.59 5.68
N TYR A 52 11.14 -0.74 6.34
CA TYR A 52 10.83 0.60 5.86
C TYR A 52 11.78 1.63 6.47
N ASP A 53 12.39 2.46 5.64
CA ASP A 53 13.19 3.60 6.07
C ASP A 53 12.33 4.86 6.06
N GLU A 54 12.03 5.33 7.27
CA GLU A 54 11.27 6.55 7.52
C GLU A 54 12.01 7.84 7.14
N THR A 55 13.34 7.79 6.99
CA THR A 55 14.14 8.96 6.63
C THR A 55 14.11 9.24 5.14
N GLN A 56 14.10 8.16 4.34
CA GLN A 56 14.08 8.18 2.89
C GLN A 56 12.70 7.86 2.31
N ASP A 57 11.71 7.66 3.19
CA ASP A 57 10.32 7.35 2.89
C ASP A 57 10.17 6.19 1.89
N ARG A 58 10.93 5.10 2.12
CA ARG A 58 10.99 3.95 1.18
C ARG A 58 11.22 2.64 1.89
N TRP A 59 10.78 1.55 1.28
CA TRP A 59 11.17 0.20 1.67
C TRP A 59 12.63 -0.06 1.28
N LEU A 60 13.50 -0.31 2.25
CA LEU A 60 14.88 -0.78 2.04
C LEU A 60 14.91 -2.26 1.70
N GLU A 61 14.10 -3.03 2.42
CA GLU A 61 13.96 -4.47 2.21
C GLU A 61 12.49 -4.79 1.97
N PRO A 62 12.14 -5.43 0.84
CA PRO A 62 10.76 -5.77 0.56
C PRO A 62 10.27 -6.84 1.55
N PRO A 63 8.99 -6.79 1.96
CA PRO A 63 8.39 -7.84 2.78
C PRO A 63 8.37 -9.17 2.03
N ASP A 64 8.39 -10.27 2.78
CA ASP A 64 8.20 -11.61 2.22
C ASP A 64 6.78 -11.79 1.68
N LEU A 65 6.67 -12.16 0.41
CA LEU A 65 5.40 -12.27 -0.31
C LEU A 65 4.94 -13.72 -0.48
N GLU A 66 5.69 -14.66 0.09
CA GLU A 66 5.42 -16.08 -0.08
C GLU A 66 4.09 -16.43 0.61
N GLY A 67 3.18 -17.05 -0.15
CA GLY A 67 1.85 -17.42 0.35
C GLY A 67 0.83 -16.29 0.42
N LEU A 68 1.13 -15.09 -0.09
CA LEU A 68 0.10 -14.09 -0.36
C LEU A 68 -0.67 -14.48 -1.63
N GLU A 69 -1.98 -14.63 -1.49
CA GLU A 69 -2.89 -14.86 -2.61
C GLU A 69 -3.03 -13.54 -3.39
N THR A 70 -2.06 -13.24 -4.27
CA THR A 70 -2.26 -12.25 -5.33
C THR A 70 -3.16 -12.92 -6.37
N ASP A 71 -4.46 -12.93 -6.12
CA ASP A 71 -5.44 -13.69 -6.91
C ASP A 71 -5.26 -13.42 -8.42
N ALA A 72 -4.73 -14.45 -9.08
CA ALA A 72 -4.71 -14.64 -10.51
C ALA A 72 -5.12 -16.10 -10.73
N ASP A 73 -6.38 -16.41 -10.45
CA ASP A 73 -7.06 -17.58 -11.01
C ASP A 73 -7.95 -17.16 -12.18
#